data_AF-A0A1M5ZDJ3-F1
#
_entry.id   AF-A0A1M5ZDJ3-F1
#
_cell.length_a   1.000
_cell.length_b   1.000
_cell.length_c   1.000
_cell.angle_alpha   90.00
_cell.angle_beta   90.00
_cell.angle_gamma   90.00
#
_symmetry.space_group_name_H-M   'P 1'
#
loop_
_entity.id
_entity.type
_entity.pdbx_description
1 polymer ?
#
loop_
_entity_poly.entity_id
_entity_poly.type
_entity_poly.pdbx_seq_one_letter_code
_entity_poly.pdbx_strand_id
1 'polypeptide(L)' 'MIDRDILNKKCPKCSGLGRTVNPAWYPLWNMCNDLEVSFQILKSNEELAEPIFYICKECNGTGKLLPKEVKELLEYILS' A
#
# COMPACT_ATOMS: atom_id res chain seq x y z
N MET A 1 -30.95 -4.35 7.48
CA MET A 1 -30.41 -3.16 6.77
C MET A 1 -28.90 -3.32 6.76
N ILE A 2 -28.24 -3.36 5.60
CA ILE A 2 -26.78 -3.49 5.53
C ILE A 2 -26.20 -2.14 5.98
N ASP A 3 -25.39 -2.17 7.03
CA ASP A 3 -24.65 -1.00 7.48
C ASP A 3 -23.70 -0.56 6.34
N ARG A 4 -23.94 0.64 5.80
CA ARG A 4 -23.16 1.16 4.67
C ARG A 4 -21.72 1.52 5.08
N ASP A 5 -21.48 1.76 6.37
CA ASP A 5 -20.15 2.08 6.89
C ASP A 5 -19.22 0.86 6.90
N ILE A 6 -19.78 -0.34 6.79
CA ILE A 6 -19.04 -1.60 6.73
C ILE A 6 -18.17 -1.69 5.45
N LEU A 7 -18.58 -1.02 4.37
CA LEU A 7 -17.79 -0.89 3.12
C LEU A 7 -16.67 0.15 3.20
N ASN A 8 -16.67 0.99 4.25
CA ASN A 8 -15.65 2.00 4.49
C ASN A 8 -14.53 1.50 5.40
N LYS A 9 -14.56 0.21 5.79
CA LYS A 9 -13.52 -0.39 6.63
C LYS A 9 -12.16 -0.35 5.92
N LYS A 10 -11.29 0.53 6.41
CA LYS A 10 -9.92 0.65 5.94
C LYS A 10 -9.13 -0.62 6.27
N CYS A 11 -8.25 -1.00 5.37
CA CYS A 11 -7.28 -2.07 5.64
C CYS A 11 -6.33 -1.61 6.75
N PRO A 12 -6.22 -2.33 7.88
CA PRO A 12 -5.40 -1.92 9.01
C PRO A 12 -3.91 -1.95 8.66
N LYS A 13 -3.46 -2.93 7.86
CA LYS A 13 -2.05 -3.12 7.51
C LYS A 13 -1.44 -1.99 6.67
N CYS A 14 -2.24 -1.37 5.80
CA CYS A 14 -1.80 -0.20 5.03
C CYS A 14 -2.51 1.09 5.46
N SER A 15 -3.25 1.07 6.56
CA SER A 15 -4.04 2.20 7.05
C SER A 15 -4.94 2.86 5.99
N GLY A 16 -5.45 2.07 5.04
CA GLY A 16 -6.29 2.57 3.95
C GLY A 16 -5.57 3.01 2.67
N LEU A 17 -4.23 2.96 2.62
CA LEU A 17 -3.45 3.48 1.49
C LEU A 17 -3.35 2.52 0.30
N GLY A 18 -3.66 1.23 0.48
CA GLY A 18 -3.49 0.20 -0.54
C GLY A 18 -2.04 -0.22 -0.79
N ARG A 19 -1.07 0.46 -0.17
CA ARG A 19 0.36 0.21 -0.34
C ARG A 19 1.10 0.28 0.99
N THR A 20 2.22 -0.42 1.07
CA THR A 20 3.14 -0.39 2.22
C THR A 20 4.50 0.10 1.75
N VAL A 21 5.16 0.91 2.59
CA VAL A 21 6.53 1.34 2.35
C VAL A 21 7.44 0.12 2.28
N ASN A 22 8.37 0.12 1.32
CA ASN A 22 9.44 -0.85 1.27
C ASN A 22 10.51 -0.54 2.34
N PRO A 23 10.75 -1.43 3.32
CA PRO A 23 11.76 -1.23 4.36
C PRO A 23 13.17 -0.98 3.82
N ALA A 24 13.50 -1.50 2.63
CA ALA A 24 14.80 -1.33 1.99
C ALA A 24 15.14 0.14 1.67
N TRP A 25 14.13 1.02 1.63
CA TRP A 25 14.31 2.45 1.37
C TRP A 25 14.57 3.29 2.63
N TYR A 26 14.37 2.74 3.84
CA TYR A 26 14.62 3.49 5.08
C TYR A 26 16.07 3.98 5.25
N PRO A 27 17.11 3.17 4.95
CA PRO A 27 18.49 3.63 5.05
C PRO A 27 18.78 4.82 4.12
N LEU A 28 18.21 4.81 2.90
CA LEU A 28 18.35 5.90 1.94
C LEU A 28 17.70 7.18 2.48
N TRP A 29 16.47 7.09 2.99
CA TRP A 29 15.77 8.23 3.57
C TRP A 29 16.48 8.81 4.79
N ASN A 30 17.07 7.96 5.63
CA ASN A 30 17.81 8.39 6.81
C ASN A 30 19.16 9.07 6.47
N MET A 31 19.76 8.73 5.32
CA MET A 31 20.95 9.40 4.79
C MET A 31 20.62 10.72 4.08
N CYS A 32 19.38 10.89 3.64
CA CYS A 32 18.88 12.02 2.86
C CYS A 32 18.33 13.17 3.73
N ASN A 33 19.10 13.66 4.70
CA ASN A 33 18.73 14.89 5.42
C ASN A 33 18.99 16.16 4.61
N ASP A 34 19.80 16.05 3.55
CA ASP A 34 20.11 17.14 2.64
C ASP A 34 19.54 16.83 1.24
N LEU A 35 18.76 17.77 0.70
CA LEU A 35 18.01 17.60 -0.55
C LEU A 35 18.97 17.35 -1.74
N GLU A 36 20.15 17.96 -1.71
CA GLU A 36 21.16 17.85 -2.76
C GLU A 36 21.82 16.45 -2.79
N VAL A 37 22.11 15.90 -1.61
CA VAL A 37 22.60 14.52 -1.43
C VAL A 37 21.54 13.51 -1.89
N SER A 38 20.26 13.80 -1.61
CA SER A 38 19.13 12.95 -2.02
C SER A 38 19.02 12.80 -3.53
N PHE A 39 19.14 13.89 -4.27
CA PHE A 39 19.10 13.87 -5.73
C PHE A 39 20.32 13.19 -6.34
N GLN A 40 21.51 13.33 -5.76
CA GLN A 40 22.70 12.63 -6.24
C GLN A 40 22.62 11.13 -5.99
N ILE A 41 22.16 10.69 -4.81
CA ILE A 41 21.95 9.28 -4.48
C ILE A 41 20.89 8.65 -5.40
N LEU A 42 19.80 9.35 -5.71
CA LEU A 42 18.79 8.89 -6.66
C LEU A 42 19.32 8.78 -8.10
N LYS A 43 20.18 9.73 -8.52
CA LYS A 43 20.81 9.70 -9.86
C LYS A 43 21.89 8.63 -10.00
N SER A 44 22.59 8.30 -8.92
CA SER A 44 23.67 7.30 -8.94
C SER A 44 23.16 5.88 -8.66
N ASN A 45 22.00 5.73 -8.03
CA ASN A 45 21.32 4.46 -7.84
C ASN A 45 20.18 4.24 -8.86
N GLU A 46 20.47 4.37 -10.15
CA GLU A 46 19.59 3.86 -11.23
C GLU A 46 19.29 2.34 -11.07
N GLU A 47 20.03 1.64 -10.20
CA GLU A 47 19.89 0.22 -9.86
C GLU A 47 19.06 -0.08 -8.60
N LEU A 48 18.26 0.85 -8.07
CA LEU A 48 17.24 0.46 -7.08
C LEU A 48 16.14 -0.36 -7.79
N ALA A 49 16.44 -1.63 -8.04
CA ALA A 49 15.60 -2.62 -8.69
C ALA A 49 14.29 -2.87 -7.91
N GLU A 50 14.26 -2.46 -6.64
CA GLU A 50 13.17 -2.66 -5.70
C GLU A 50 12.28 -1.40 -5.60
N PRO A 51 10.95 -1.54 -5.76
CA PRO A 51 10.03 -0.39 -5.74
C PRO A 51 9.97 0.26 -4.35
N ILE A 52 9.74 1.58 -4.32
CA ILE A 52 9.59 2.38 -3.07
C ILE A 52 8.40 1.89 -2.22
N PHE A 53 7.34 1.44 -2.89
CA PHE A 53 6.14 0.92 -2.25
C PHE A 53 5.79 -0.45 -2.83
N TYR A 54 5.35 -1.35 -1.96
CA TYR A 54 4.70 -2.59 -2.36
C TYR A 54 3.19 -2.44 -2.30
N ILE A 55 2.49 -3.14 -3.20
CA ILE A 55 1.04 -3.31 -3.10
C ILE A 55 0.74 -4.06 -1.79
N CYS A 56 -0.19 -3.54 -1.02
CA CYS A 56 -0.63 -4.20 0.20
C CYS A 56 -1.35 -5.49 -0.16
N LYS A 57 -0.70 -6.63 0.09
CA LYS A 57 -1.23 -7.98 -0.20
C LYS A 57 -2.52 -8.33 0.53
N GLU A 58 -2.84 -7.63 1.62
CA GLU A 58 -4.02 -7.93 2.42
C GLU A 58 -5.29 -7.34 1.82
N CYS A 59 -5.18 -6.17 1.18
CA CYS A 59 -6.29 -5.49 0.51
C CYS A 59 -6.13 -5.46 -1.02
N ASN A 60 -5.12 -6.15 -1.56
CA ASN A 60 -4.77 -6.17 -2.98
C ASN A 60 -4.76 -4.77 -3.62
N GLY A 61 -4.18 -3.78 -2.95
CA GLY A 61 -4.06 -2.43 -3.49
C GLY A 61 -5.27 -1.51 -3.28
N THR A 62 -6.42 -2.04 -2.85
CA THR A 62 -7.66 -1.25 -2.75
C THR A 62 -7.71 -0.33 -1.53
N GLY A 63 -6.88 -0.60 -0.51
CA GLY A 63 -6.93 0.11 0.77
C GLY A 63 -8.14 -0.26 1.63
N LYS A 64 -9.03 -1.13 1.16
CA LYS A 64 -10.24 -1.54 1.87
C LYS A 64 -10.30 -3.04 2.01
N LEU A 65 -10.88 -3.51 3.11
CA LEU A 65 -11.20 -4.92 3.26
C LEU A 65 -12.68 -5.10 3.01
N LEU A 66 -13.00 -5.97 2.05
CA LEU A 66 -14.38 -6.37 1.83
C LEU A 66 -14.85 -7.23 3.01
N PRO A 67 -15.95 -6.84 3.68
CA PRO A 67 -16.63 -7.67 4.68
C PRO A 67 -17.04 -9.02 4.11
N LYS A 68 -17.16 -10.03 4.97
CA LYS A 68 -17.43 -11.41 4.54
C LYS A 68 -18.76 -11.51 3.81
N GLU A 69 -19.77 -10.82 4.31
CA GLU A 69 -21.13 -10.77 3.75
C GLU A 69 -21.13 -10.15 2.34
N VAL A 70 -20.26 -9.17 2.10
CA VAL A 70 -20.12 -8.51 0.80
C VAL A 70 -19.37 -9.40 -0.18
N LYS A 71 -18.37 -10.17 0.30
CA LYS A 71 -17.68 -11.17 -0.52
C LYS A 71 -18.65 -12.27 -0.97
N GLU A 72 -19.44 -12.81 -0.05
CA GLU A 72 -20.44 -13.84 -0.36
C GLU A 72 -21.48 -13.31 -1.37
N LEU A 73 -21.92 -12.06 -1.23
CA LEU A 73 -22.83 -11.42 -2.19
C LEU A 73 -22.17 -11.25 -3.57
N LEU A 74 -20.91 -10.83 -3.62
CA LEU A 74 -20.17 -10.67 -4.87
C LEU A 74 -19.94 -12.02 -5.56
N GLU A 75 -19.59 -13.06 -4.80
CA GLU A 75 -19.44 -14.43 -5.32
C GLU A 75 -20.75 -14.94 -5.94
N TYR A 76 -21.90 -14.65 -5.32
CA TYR A 76 -23.21 -14.97 -5.86
C TYR A 76 -23.57 -14.18 -7.14
N ILE A 77 -23.17 -12.91 -7.24
CA ILE A 77 -23.44 -12.07 -8.43
C ILE A 77 -22.52 -12.44 -9.60
N LEU A 78 -21.28 -12.85 -9.30
CA LEU A 78 -20.26 -13.14 -10.29
C LEU A 78 -20.23 -14.62 -10.74
N SER A 79 -21.03 -15.49 -10.11
CA SER A 79 -21.27 -16.88 -10.54
C SER A 79 -22.32 -16.96 -11.64
#